data_AF-L8PK02-F1
#
_entry.id   AF-L8PK02-F1
#
_cell.length_a   1.000
_cell.length_b   1.000
_cell.length_c   1.000
_cell.angle_alpha   90.00
_cell.angle_beta   90.00
_cell.angle_gamma   90.00
#
_symmetry.space_group_name_H-M   'P 1'
#
loop_
_entity.id
_entity.type
_entity.pdbx_description
1 polymer ?
#
loop_
_entity_poly.entity_id
_entity_poly.type
_entity_poly.pdbx_seq_one_letter_code
_entity_poly.pdbx_strand_id
1 'polypeptide(L)'
;MALEREVRGWSTTELADRVSTAGVKMNQTAVWRIENGTPRRRINVDEALAFARVFELPLEELMSPPLEGLDLNSRRLVQEAVEAYYETRDAEDRLHHAVVGIAEHIQAHPDSSRAIHEQCLRLMGDERDARTLTEHIEGGGYYR
;
A
#
# COMPACT_ATOMS: atom_id res chain seq x y z
N MET A 1 14.85 -3.07 -14.11
CA MET A 1 14.88 -3.18 -15.59
C MET A 1 15.49 -4.50 -16.06
N ALA A 2 16.83 -4.67 -16.11
CA ALA A 2 17.44 -5.93 -16.59
C ALA A 2 17.01 -7.16 -15.77
N LEU A 3 17.04 -7.04 -14.44
CA LEU A 3 16.57 -8.09 -13.52
C LEU A 3 15.11 -8.49 -13.82
N GLU A 4 14.21 -7.52 -13.98
CA GLU A 4 12.79 -7.80 -14.26
C GLU A 4 12.59 -8.55 -15.57
N ARG A 5 13.32 -8.13 -16.61
CA ARG A 5 13.31 -8.80 -17.91
C ARG A 5 13.80 -10.25 -17.78
N GLU A 6 14.86 -10.48 -17.02
CA GLU A 6 15.48 -11.79 -16.81
C GLU A 6 14.60 -12.73 -15.97
N VAL A 7 14.03 -12.24 -14.88
CA VAL A 7 13.07 -12.99 -14.03
C VAL A 7 11.86 -13.44 -14.84
N ARG A 8 11.39 -12.61 -15.77
CA ARG A 8 10.26 -12.93 -16.65
C ARG A 8 10.65 -13.77 -17.89
N GLY A 9 11.93 -14.10 -18.05
CA GLY A 9 12.44 -14.91 -19.17
C GLY A 9 12.38 -14.20 -20.52
N TRP A 10 12.33 -12.86 -20.54
CA TRP A 10 12.15 -12.08 -21.75
C TRP A 10 13.48 -11.75 -22.43
N SER A 11 13.49 -11.81 -23.77
CA SER A 11 14.58 -11.24 -24.56
C SER A 11 14.51 -9.70 -24.57
N THR A 12 15.62 -9.03 -24.92
CA THR A 12 15.63 -7.56 -25.11
C THR A 12 14.72 -7.11 -26.25
N THR A 13 14.54 -7.94 -27.27
CA THR A 13 13.60 -7.69 -28.37
C THR A 13 12.16 -7.76 -27.88
N GLU A 14 11.83 -8.78 -27.11
CA GLU A 14 10.47 -8.97 -26.60
C GLU A 14 10.06 -7.86 -25.62
N LEU A 15 10.99 -7.40 -24.78
CA LEU A 15 10.74 -6.21 -23.95
C LEU A 15 10.51 -4.96 -24.81
N ALA A 16 11.29 -4.76 -25.87
CA ALA A 16 11.10 -3.63 -26.77
C ALA A 16 9.73 -3.66 -27.47
N ASP A 17 9.25 -4.83 -27.88
CA ASP A 17 7.94 -5.01 -28.52
C ASP A 17 6.80 -4.73 -27.53
N ARG A 18 6.91 -5.22 -26.28
CA ARG A 18 5.92 -4.94 -25.23
C ARG A 18 5.84 -3.44 -24.91
N VAL A 19 6.97 -2.76 -24.74
CA VAL A 19 7.02 -1.31 -24.46
C VAL A 19 6.48 -0.50 -25.64
N SER A 20 6.76 -0.93 -26.87
CA SER A 20 6.18 -0.34 -28.07
C SER A 20 4.66 -0.48 -28.11
N THR A 21 4.15 -1.65 -27.72
CA THR A 21 2.71 -1.91 -27.59
C THR A 21 2.07 -1.05 -26.50
N ALA A 22 2.82 -0.70 -25.45
CA ALA A 22 2.39 0.21 -24.38
C ALA A 22 2.45 1.71 -24.76
N GLY A 23 2.67 2.03 -26.03
CA GLY A 23 2.57 3.38 -26.60
C GLY A 23 3.89 4.12 -26.78
N VAL A 24 5.04 3.51 -26.44
CA VAL A 24 6.35 4.16 -26.55
C VAL A 24 7.27 3.40 -27.49
N LYS A 25 7.58 4.00 -28.64
CA LYS A 25 8.44 3.38 -29.66
C LYS A 25 9.80 3.00 -29.07
N MET A 26 10.05 1.70 -28.95
CA MET A 26 11.26 1.12 -28.38
C MET A 26 11.86 0.10 -29.34
N ASN A 27 13.18 -0.03 -29.36
CA ASN A 27 13.86 -1.09 -30.12
C ASN A 27 14.83 -1.87 -29.23
N GLN A 28 15.21 -3.06 -29.67
CA GLN A 28 16.11 -3.95 -28.94
C GLN A 28 17.41 -3.25 -28.51
N THR A 29 18.03 -2.49 -29.41
CA THR A 29 19.28 -1.76 -29.15
C THR A 29 19.10 -0.69 -28.06
N ALA A 30 17.96 -0.02 -28.03
CA ALA A 30 17.62 0.97 -27.02
C ALA A 30 17.46 0.32 -25.65
N VAL A 31 16.76 -0.81 -25.57
CA VAL A 31 16.66 -1.63 -24.34
C VAL A 31 18.05 -2.04 -23.86
N TRP A 32 18.89 -2.59 -24.75
CA TRP A 32 20.24 -3.00 -24.39
C TRP A 32 21.09 -1.82 -23.87
N ARG A 33 20.99 -0.63 -24.48
CA ARG A 33 21.73 0.56 -24.02
C ARG A 33 21.22 1.10 -22.68
N ILE A 34 19.93 0.94 -22.37
CA ILE A 34 19.39 1.29 -21.06
C ILE A 34 19.92 0.31 -20.00
N GLU A 35 19.92 -0.99 -20.31
CA GLU A 35 20.31 -2.04 -19.38
C GLU A 35 21.83 -2.17 -19.20
N ASN A 36 22.62 -2.09 -20.27
CA ASN A 36 24.03 -2.49 -20.27
C ASN A 36 24.97 -1.42 -20.85
N GLY A 37 24.45 -0.27 -21.27
CA GLY A 37 25.27 0.79 -21.85
C GLY A 37 26.26 1.39 -20.84
N THR A 38 27.41 1.86 -21.34
CA THR A 38 28.41 2.59 -20.55
C THR A 38 28.78 3.89 -21.28
N PRO A 39 28.25 5.06 -20.87
CA PRO A 39 27.25 5.26 -19.81
C PRO A 39 25.87 4.70 -20.20
N ARG A 40 25.07 4.30 -19.20
CA ARG A 40 23.70 3.84 -19.42
C ARG A 40 22.86 4.93 -20.08
N ARG A 41 22.05 4.57 -21.07
CA ARG A 41 21.09 5.49 -21.69
C ARG A 41 20.04 5.87 -20.64
N ARG A 42 19.87 7.17 -20.39
CA ARG A 42 18.76 7.70 -19.59
C ARG A 42 17.43 7.44 -20.29
N ILE A 43 16.39 7.16 -19.50
CA ILE A 43 15.00 7.07 -19.96
C ILE A 43 14.26 8.36 -19.61
N ASN A 44 13.29 8.74 -20.43
CA ASN A 44 12.36 9.83 -20.11
C ASN A 44 11.15 9.33 -19.30
N VAL A 45 10.27 10.24 -18.87
CA VAL A 45 9.10 9.91 -18.04
C VAL A 45 8.12 9.00 -18.77
N ASP A 46 7.87 9.23 -20.06
CA ASP A 46 6.96 8.40 -20.85
C ASP A 46 7.48 6.95 -20.99
N GLU A 47 8.78 6.79 -21.25
CA GLU A 47 9.46 5.50 -21.27
C GLU A 47 9.36 4.82 -19.90
N ALA A 48 9.59 5.54 -18.80
CA ALA A 48 9.50 4.99 -17.45
C ALA A 48 8.07 4.52 -17.12
N LEU A 49 7.05 5.30 -17.47
CA LEU A 49 5.64 4.90 -17.32
C LEU A 49 5.28 3.69 -18.19
N ALA A 50 5.82 3.62 -19.41
CA ALA A 50 5.60 2.45 -20.27
C ALA A 50 6.25 1.19 -19.68
N PHE A 51 7.48 1.28 -19.15
CA PHE A 51 8.11 0.17 -18.44
C PHE A 51 7.32 -0.24 -17.20
N ALA A 52 6.88 0.72 -16.38
CA ALA A 52 6.05 0.44 -15.20
C ALA A 52 4.77 -0.33 -15.57
N ARG A 53 4.06 0.09 -16.62
CA ARG A 53 2.88 -0.64 -17.13
C ARG A 53 3.22 -2.04 -17.63
N VAL A 54 4.30 -2.20 -18.40
CA VAL A 54 4.71 -3.51 -18.95
C VAL A 54 5.17 -4.48 -17.87
N PHE A 55 5.85 -3.98 -16.84
CA PHE A 55 6.28 -4.77 -15.70
C PHE A 55 5.22 -4.91 -14.61
N GLU A 56 4.07 -4.24 -14.75
CA GLU A 56 3.01 -4.22 -13.74
C GLU A 56 3.55 -3.85 -12.35
N LEU A 57 4.44 -2.85 -12.34
CA LEU A 57 5.09 -2.34 -11.14
C LEU A 57 4.76 -0.86 -10.95
N PRO A 58 4.65 -0.38 -9.70
CA PRO A 58 4.68 1.05 -9.40
C PRO A 58 5.92 1.72 -10.02
N LEU A 59 5.80 3.00 -10.37
CA LEU A 59 6.91 3.74 -10.98
C LEU A 59 8.10 3.85 -10.00
N GLU A 60 7.79 3.96 -8.71
CA GLU A 60 8.71 4.05 -7.58
C GLU A 60 9.59 2.79 -7.49
N GLU A 61 9.02 1.61 -7.73
CA GLU A 61 9.73 0.32 -7.77
C GLU A 61 10.70 0.26 -8.96
N LEU A 62 10.34 0.88 -10.10
CA LEU A 62 11.22 0.93 -11.28
C LEU A 62 12.46 1.81 -11.04
N MET A 63 12.34 2.84 -10.19
CA MET A 63 13.41 3.79 -9.86
C MET A 63 14.27 3.35 -8.67
N SER A 64 13.81 2.35 -7.91
CA SER A 64 14.51 1.84 -6.75
C SER A 64 15.64 0.87 -7.14
N PRO A 65 16.75 0.83 -6.39
CA PRO A 65 17.76 -0.20 -6.59
C PRO A 65 17.13 -1.59 -6.47
N PRO A 66 17.46 -2.55 -7.35
CA PRO A 66 16.95 -3.91 -7.22
C PRO A 66 17.39 -4.49 -5.87
N LEU A 67 16.44 -4.88 -5.02
CA LEU A 67 16.75 -5.70 -3.85
C LEU A 67 16.99 -7.14 -4.34
N GLU A 68 18.24 -7.58 -4.27
CA GLU A 68 18.61 -8.95 -4.63
C GLU A 68 17.81 -9.96 -3.78
N GLY A 69 17.23 -10.97 -4.43
CA GLY A 69 16.52 -12.07 -3.76
C GLY A 69 15.01 -11.89 -3.54
N LEU A 70 14.41 -10.75 -3.92
CA LEU A 70 12.95 -10.57 -3.89
C LEU A 70 12.38 -10.69 -5.31
N ASP A 71 11.55 -11.71 -5.54
CA ASP A 71 10.75 -11.83 -6.77
C ASP A 71 9.55 -10.86 -6.76
N LEU A 72 8.89 -10.74 -7.92
CA LEU A 72 7.73 -9.85 -8.11
C LEU A 72 6.57 -10.13 -7.16
N ASN A 73 6.27 -11.41 -6.91
CA ASN A 73 5.18 -11.77 -6.00
C ASN A 73 5.52 -11.38 -4.57
N SER A 74 6.77 -11.60 -4.16
CA SER A 74 7.27 -11.22 -2.85
C SER A 74 7.19 -9.71 -2.63
N ARG A 75 7.59 -8.91 -3.62
CA ARG A 75 7.45 -7.44 -3.54
C ARG A 75 6.00 -6.99 -3.46
N ARG A 76 5.12 -7.57 -4.31
CA ARG A 76 3.69 -7.27 -4.28
C ARG A 76 3.06 -7.56 -2.92
N LEU A 77 3.39 -8.72 -2.31
CA LEU A 77 2.89 -9.09 -0.98
C LEU A 77 3.40 -8.16 0.11
N VAL A 78 4.67 -7.73 0.04
CA VAL A 78 5.23 -6.75 0.98
C VAL A 78 4.52 -5.41 0.84
N GLN A 79 4.29 -4.93 -0.39
CA GLN A 79 3.57 -3.68 -0.65
C GLN A 79 2.14 -3.74 -0.07
N GLU A 80 1.39 -4.80 -0.37
CA GLU A 80 0.04 -5.03 0.14
C GLU A 80 0.01 -5.07 1.68
N ALA A 81 1.00 -5.72 2.31
CA ALA A 81 1.11 -5.77 3.76
C ALA A 81 1.43 -4.41 4.38
N VAL A 82 2.32 -3.62 3.76
CA VAL A 82 2.68 -2.28 4.23
C VAL A 82 1.50 -1.31 4.11
N GLU A 83 0.79 -1.35 2.99
CA GLU A 83 -0.43 -0.55 2.79
C GLU A 83 -1.49 -0.89 3.85
N ALA A 84 -1.82 -2.18 4.00
CA ALA A 84 -2.79 -2.63 5.00
C ALA A 84 -2.36 -2.27 6.44
N TYR A 85 -1.06 -2.28 6.74
CA TYR A 85 -0.53 -1.85 8.04
C TYR A 85 -0.82 -0.39 8.32
N TYR A 86 -0.54 0.50 7.35
CA TYR A 86 -0.83 1.93 7.50
C TYR A 86 -2.32 2.22 7.58
N GLU A 87 -3.14 1.55 6.76
CA GLU A 87 -4.61 1.68 6.83
C GLU A 87 -5.17 1.24 8.20
N THR A 88 -4.64 0.13 8.74
CA THR A 88 -5.03 -0.36 10.07
C THR A 88 -4.63 0.66 11.14
N ARG A 89 -3.39 1.16 11.09
CA ARG A 89 -2.90 2.15 12.04
C ARG A 89 -3.72 3.43 12.00
N ASP A 90 -4.05 3.94 10.82
CA ASP A 90 -4.89 5.14 10.65
C ASP A 90 -6.33 4.90 11.15
N ALA A 91 -6.85 3.68 11.00
CA ALA A 91 -8.15 3.31 11.56
C ALA A 91 -8.11 3.23 13.10
N GLU A 92 -7.05 2.65 13.67
CA GLU A 92 -6.82 2.57 15.11
C GLU A 92 -6.66 3.96 15.74
N ASP A 93 -5.88 4.85 15.13
CA ASP A 93 -5.68 6.22 15.62
C ASP A 93 -7.02 6.99 15.62
N ARG A 94 -7.81 6.89 14.54
CA ARG A 94 -9.15 7.49 14.48
C ARG A 94 -10.10 6.93 15.54
N LEU A 95 -10.07 5.62 15.74
CA LEU A 95 -10.89 4.96 16.75
C LEU A 95 -10.50 5.37 18.16
N HIS A 96 -9.20 5.45 18.45
CA HIS A 96 -8.67 5.93 19.72
C HIS A 96 -9.16 7.35 20.03
N HIS A 97 -9.05 8.28 19.07
CA HIS A 97 -9.55 9.64 19.24
C HIS A 97 -11.06 9.70 19.51
N ALA A 98 -11.86 8.88 18.81
CA ALA A 98 -13.30 8.82 19.05
C ALA A 98 -13.63 8.28 20.44
N VAL A 99 -12.95 7.22 20.86
CA VAL A 99 -13.12 6.59 22.18
C VAL A 99 -12.75 7.54 23.31
N VAL A 100 -11.61 8.23 23.21
CA VAL A 100 -11.21 9.26 24.19
C VAL A 100 -12.24 10.38 24.25
N GLY A 101 -12.70 10.88 23.11
CA GLY A 101 -13.73 11.93 23.08
C GLY A 101 -15.06 11.51 23.72
N ILE A 102 -15.47 10.24 23.56
CA ILE A 102 -16.65 9.69 24.24
C ILE A 102 -16.40 9.59 25.75
N ALA A 103 -15.22 9.11 26.17
CA ALA A 103 -14.87 9.00 27.58
C ALA A 103 -14.90 10.36 28.29
N GLU A 104 -14.31 11.39 27.66
CA GLU A 104 -14.36 12.78 28.14
C GLU A 104 -15.80 13.30 28.22
N HIS A 105 -16.64 12.99 27.22
CA HIS A 105 -18.06 13.36 27.23
C HIS A 105 -18.82 12.72 28.39
N ILE A 106 -18.62 11.42 28.63
CA ILE A 106 -19.24 10.69 29.75
C ILE A 106 -18.77 11.26 31.08
N GLN A 107 -17.49 11.60 31.22
CA GLN A 107 -16.96 12.24 32.43
C GLN A 107 -17.64 13.58 32.70
N ALA A 108 -17.89 14.39 31.66
CA ALA A 108 -18.61 15.65 31.77
C ALA A 108 -20.13 15.47 31.98
N HIS A 109 -20.71 14.35 31.51
CA HIS A 109 -22.16 14.07 31.55
C HIS A 109 -22.44 12.62 31.97
N PRO A 110 -22.29 12.26 33.26
CA PRO A 110 -22.37 10.86 33.69
C PRO A 110 -23.68 10.14 33.34
N ASP A 111 -24.80 10.86 33.34
CA ASP A 111 -26.13 10.32 33.01
C ASP A 111 -26.24 9.86 31.53
N SER A 112 -25.33 10.31 30.65
CA SER A 112 -25.31 9.93 29.23
C SER A 112 -24.73 8.54 28.96
N SER A 113 -23.99 7.96 29.91
CA SER A 113 -23.24 6.71 29.73
C SER A 113 -24.12 5.55 29.23
N ARG A 114 -25.28 5.36 29.87
CA ARG A 114 -26.24 4.30 29.48
C ARG A 114 -26.75 4.48 28.05
N ALA A 115 -27.14 5.70 27.68
CA ALA A 115 -27.68 5.97 26.35
C ALA A 115 -26.61 5.78 25.26
N ILE A 116 -25.35 6.10 25.55
CA ILE A 116 -24.22 5.87 24.65
C ILE A 116 -23.98 4.36 24.46
N HIS A 117 -23.99 3.57 25.54
CA HIS A 117 -23.87 2.12 25.43
C HIS A 117 -25.00 1.50 24.59
N GLU A 118 -26.26 1.90 24.83
CA GLU A 118 -27.41 1.46 24.04
C GLU A 118 -27.30 1.88 22.56
N GLN A 119 -26.70 3.05 22.27
CA GLN A 119 -26.40 3.50 20.91
C GLN A 119 -25.32 2.64 20.25
N CYS A 120 -24.24 2.30 20.94
CA CYS A 120 -23.19 1.40 20.44
C CYS A 120 -23.76 0.03 20.07
N LEU A 121 -24.53 -0.59 20.98
CA LEU A 121 -25.17 -1.89 20.74
C LEU A 121 -26.06 -1.88 19.49
N ARG A 122 -26.89 -0.83 19.33
CA ARG A 122 -27.80 -0.71 18.18
C ARG A 122 -27.06 -0.51 16.85
N LEU A 123 -25.93 0.19 16.84
CA LEU A 123 -25.16 0.41 15.62
C LEU A 123 -24.33 -0.82 15.22
N MET A 124 -23.79 -1.55 16.19
CA MET A 124 -22.91 -2.68 15.91
C MET A 124 -23.67 -3.97 15.62
N GLY A 125 -24.89 -4.13 16.16
CA GLY A 125 -25.75 -5.30 15.91
C GLY A 125 -25.24 -6.62 16.52
N ASP A 126 -23.98 -6.67 16.96
CA ASP A 126 -23.33 -7.76 17.68
C ASP A 126 -22.97 -7.31 19.11
N GLU A 127 -23.43 -8.06 20.11
CA GLU A 127 -23.25 -7.77 21.53
C GLU A 127 -21.79 -7.92 21.99
N ARG A 128 -21.03 -8.84 21.38
CA ARG A 128 -19.63 -9.07 21.72
C ARG A 128 -18.78 -7.88 21.30
N ASP A 129 -18.94 -7.40 20.08
CA ASP A 129 -18.13 -6.31 19.54
C ASP A 129 -18.48 -4.97 20.20
N ALA A 130 -19.78 -4.75 20.48
CA ALA A 130 -20.24 -3.58 21.24
C ALA A 130 -19.68 -3.54 22.66
N ARG A 131 -19.54 -4.70 23.32
CA ARG A 131 -18.92 -4.78 24.63
C ARG A 131 -17.44 -4.41 24.58
N THR A 132 -16.68 -4.94 23.62
CA THR A 132 -15.27 -4.58 23.43
C THR A 132 -15.08 -3.08 23.21
N LEU A 133 -15.91 -2.44 22.36
CA LEU A 133 -15.84 -0.99 22.16
C LEU A 133 -16.16 -0.20 23.44
N THR A 134 -17.16 -0.66 24.22
CA THR A 134 -17.53 -0.02 25.49
C THR A 134 -16.40 -0.12 26.52
N GLU A 135 -15.73 -1.27 26.62
CA GLU A 135 -14.57 -1.46 27.50
C GLU A 135 -13.43 -0.48 27.17
N HIS A 136 -13.19 -0.20 25.88
CA HIS A 136 -12.19 0.79 25.47
C HIS A 136 -12.58 2.23 25.85
N ILE A 137 -13.88 2.58 25.78
CA ILE A 137 -14.42 3.88 26.20
C ILE A 137 -14.25 4.06 27.70
N GLU A 138 -14.65 3.07 28.50
CA GLU A 138 -14.49 3.12 29.96
C GLU A 138 -13.01 3.14 30.38
N GLY A 139 -12.15 2.48 29.59
CA GLY A 139 -10.70 2.47 29.80
C GLY A 139 -9.97 3.77 29.40
N GLY A 140 -10.65 4.72 28.74
CA GLY A 140 -10.05 5.97 28.29
C GLY A 140 -9.10 5.84 27.10
N GLY A 141 -9.22 4.78 26.30
CA GLY A 141 -8.42 4.57 25.09
C GLY A 141 -7.86 3.15 24.92
N TYR A 142 -7.29 2.93 23.73
CA TYR A 142 -6.70 1.64 23.31
C TYR A 142 -5.24 1.40 23.78
N TYR A 143 -4.53 2.45 24.21
CA TYR A 143 -3.16 2.35 24.69
C TYR A 143 -3.14 2.51 26.21
N ARG A 144 -2.69 1.47 26.93
CA ARG A 144 -2.19 1.59 28.30
C ARG A 144 -0.67 1.69 28.29
#